data_AF-A0A9D5F6B9-F1
#
_entry.id   AF-A0A9D5F6B9-F1
#
_cell.length_a   1.000
_cell.length_b   1.000
_cell.length_c   1.000
_cell.angle_alpha   90.00
_cell.angle_beta   90.00
_cell.angle_gamma   90.00
#
_symmetry.space_group_name_H-M   'P 1'
#
loop_
_entity.id
_entity.type
_entity.pdbx_description
1 polymer ?
#
loop_
_entity_poly.entity_id
_entity_poly.type
_entity_poly.pdbx_seq_one_letter_code
_entity_poly.pdbx_strand_id
1 'polypeptide(L)'
;MELKPLFFAALMWLPITQASADAPPLDGHYYLYGAMEMGAELLLRKDGTFDAGVSYGSADGFAKGTWQVENETLTLKSATKAASNSDLSGLFQDLELAIEPNCLAVDFGNGKACFRRK
;
A
#
# COMPACT_ATOMS: atom_id res chain seq x y z
N MET A 1 -23.54 -37.03 54.52
CA MET A 1 -22.22 -36.59 54.05
C MET A 1 -22.31 -36.48 52.54
N GLU A 2 -21.98 -35.30 52.04
CA GLU A 2 -22.36 -34.72 50.75
C GLU A 2 -21.71 -35.43 49.54
N LEU A 3 -22.50 -35.71 48.50
CA LEU A 3 -22.04 -36.14 47.18
C LEU A 3 -21.86 -34.87 46.32
N LYS A 4 -20.61 -34.44 46.12
CA LYS A 4 -20.29 -33.22 45.35
C LYS A 4 -20.19 -33.56 43.86
N PRO A 5 -20.92 -32.89 42.95
CA PRO A 5 -20.96 -33.23 41.54
C PRO A 5 -19.69 -32.77 40.81
N LEU A 6 -19.23 -33.62 39.90
CA LEU A 6 -18.19 -33.33 38.91
C LEU A 6 -18.70 -32.24 37.95
N PHE A 7 -18.09 -31.05 37.97
CA PHE A 7 -18.30 -30.03 36.95
C PHE A 7 -17.31 -30.24 35.80
N PHE A 8 -17.77 -30.88 34.73
CA PHE A 8 -17.12 -30.86 33.42
C PHE A 8 -17.38 -29.49 32.77
N ALA A 9 -16.40 -28.59 32.80
CA ALA A 9 -16.44 -27.36 32.00
C ALA A 9 -15.93 -27.69 30.58
N ALA A 10 -16.86 -27.94 29.66
CA ALA A 10 -16.57 -28.04 28.23
C ALA A 10 -16.28 -26.64 27.69
N LEU A 11 -14.99 -26.33 27.49
CA LEU A 11 -14.55 -25.11 26.80
C LEU A 11 -14.87 -25.27 25.30
N MET A 12 -15.99 -24.68 24.87
CA MET A 12 -16.37 -24.64 23.46
C MET A 12 -15.31 -23.88 22.66
N TRP A 13 -14.56 -24.63 21.83
CA TRP A 13 -13.72 -24.10 20.77
C TRP A 13 -14.64 -23.47 19.72
N LEU A 14 -14.85 -22.15 19.78
CA LEU A 14 -15.42 -21.41 18.66
C LEU A 14 -14.30 -21.22 17.63
N PRO A 15 -14.45 -21.71 16.38
CA PRO A 15 -13.51 -21.35 15.34
C PRO A 15 -13.70 -19.86 15.08
N ILE A 16 -12.68 -19.06 15.38
CA ILE A 16 -12.62 -17.68 14.90
C ILE A 16 -12.36 -17.79 13.40
N THR A 17 -13.42 -17.88 12.60
CA THR A 17 -13.32 -17.63 11.16
C THR A 17 -13.00 -16.16 10.99
N GLN A 18 -11.71 -15.83 10.85
CA GLN A 18 -11.28 -14.54 10.34
C GLN A 18 -11.83 -14.41 8.92
N ALA A 19 -12.94 -13.69 8.78
CA ALA A 19 -13.42 -13.25 7.49
C ALA A 19 -12.40 -12.24 6.97
N SER A 20 -11.48 -12.69 6.12
CA SER A 20 -10.74 -11.79 5.25
C SER A 20 -11.78 -11.14 4.35
N ALA A 21 -12.16 -9.90 4.65
CA ALA A 21 -12.89 -9.10 3.70
C ALA A 21 -12.03 -9.06 2.43
N ASP A 22 -12.60 -9.49 1.30
CA ASP A 22 -11.96 -9.42 0.00
C ASP A 22 -11.67 -7.93 -0.25
N ALA A 23 -10.43 -7.51 0.03
CA ALA A 23 -10.02 -6.14 -0.20
C ALA A 23 -10.24 -5.86 -1.69
N PRO A 24 -10.84 -4.72 -2.07
CA PRO A 24 -11.01 -4.39 -3.47
C PRO A 24 -9.68 -4.57 -4.21
N PRO A 25 -9.69 -5.14 -5.42
CA PRO A 25 -8.45 -5.34 -6.17
C PRO A 25 -7.71 -4.01 -6.27
N LEU A 26 -6.44 -4.02 -5.82
CA LEU A 26 -5.58 -2.85 -5.80
C LEU A 26 -4.95 -2.55 -7.16
N ASP A 27 -5.03 -3.46 -8.13
CA ASP A 27 -4.65 -3.12 -9.50
C ASP A 27 -5.52 -1.97 -10.04
N GLY A 28 -4.88 -1.08 -10.81
CA GLY A 28 -5.52 0.13 -11.29
C GLY A 28 -4.53 1.27 -11.56
N HIS A 29 -5.07 2.35 -12.10
CA HIS A 29 -4.32 3.57 -12.38
C HIS A 29 -4.67 4.65 -11.36
N TYR A 30 -3.64 5.15 -10.68
CA TYR A 30 -3.76 6.07 -9.55
C TYR A 30 -3.08 7.39 -9.87
N TYR A 31 -3.69 8.46 -9.38
CA TYR A 31 -3.18 9.82 -9.53
C TYR A 31 -2.95 10.41 -8.13
N LEU A 32 -1.83 11.09 -7.95
CA LEU A 32 -1.49 11.74 -6.69
C LEU A 32 -2.33 13.00 -6.46
N TYR A 33 -2.89 13.13 -5.26
CA TYR A 33 -3.60 14.31 -4.76
C TYR A 33 -3.03 14.73 -3.41
N GLY A 34 -3.03 16.04 -3.13
CA GLY A 34 -2.62 16.58 -1.84
C GLY A 34 -1.13 16.91 -1.71
N ALA A 35 -0.34 16.71 -2.77
CA ALA A 35 1.02 17.23 -2.88
C ALA A 35 1.01 18.52 -3.73
N MET A 36 1.43 19.65 -3.16
CA MET A 36 1.53 20.90 -3.91
C MET A 36 2.68 20.83 -4.92
N GLU A 37 2.46 21.35 -6.13
CA GLU A 37 3.48 21.51 -7.19
C GLU A 37 4.13 20.21 -7.70
N MET A 38 3.67 19.06 -7.21
CA MET A 38 4.11 17.73 -7.61
C MET A 38 2.94 16.95 -8.22
N GLY A 39 3.17 16.38 -9.40
CA GLY A 39 2.27 15.42 -10.02
C GLY A 39 2.91 14.04 -10.02
N ALA A 40 2.16 13.00 -9.68
CA ALA A 40 2.62 11.63 -9.85
C ALA A 40 1.47 10.70 -10.26
N GLU A 41 1.82 9.66 -11.01
CA GLU A 41 0.93 8.59 -11.44
C GLU A 41 1.54 7.24 -11.09
N LEU A 42 0.67 6.29 -10.75
CA LEU A 42 1.03 4.93 -10.40
C LEU A 42 0.07 3.95 -11.07
N LEU A 43 0.60 3.05 -11.89
CA LEU A 43 -0.12 1.94 -12.48
C LEU A 43 0.27 0.64 -11.79
N LEU A 44 -0.66 0.08 -11.03
CA LEU A 44 -0.52 -1.26 -10.44
C LEU A 44 -1.18 -2.29 -11.35
N ARG A 45 -0.44 -3.33 -11.72
CA ARG A 45 -0.95 -4.43 -12.55
C ARG A 45 -1.24 -5.67 -11.72
N LYS A 46 -2.21 -6.47 -12.19
CA LYS A 46 -2.60 -7.76 -11.58
C LYS A 46 -1.47 -8.78 -11.44
N ASP A 47 -0.43 -8.68 -12.27
CA ASP A 47 0.73 -9.56 -12.24
C ASP A 47 1.76 -9.19 -11.15
N GLY A 48 1.47 -8.18 -10.32
CA GLY A 48 2.36 -7.73 -9.27
C GLY A 48 3.43 -6.74 -9.74
N THR A 49 3.35 -6.25 -10.99
CA THR A 49 4.26 -5.21 -11.50
C THR A 49 3.66 -3.82 -11.42
N PHE A 50 4.51 -2.78 -11.41
CA PHE A 50 4.07 -1.39 -11.50
C PHE A 50 4.85 -0.57 -12.53
N ASP A 51 4.19 0.49 -13.00
CA ASP A 51 4.80 1.65 -13.65
C ASP A 51 4.46 2.90 -12.85
N ALA A 52 5.41 3.81 -12.68
CA ALA A 52 5.18 5.07 -12.00
C ALA A 52 5.90 6.23 -12.71
N GLY A 53 5.33 7.41 -12.59
CA GLY A 53 5.89 8.66 -13.10
C GLY A 53 5.67 9.78 -12.09
N VAL A 54 6.63 10.70 -11.99
CA VAL A 54 6.53 11.89 -11.14
C VAL A 54 7.16 13.09 -11.85
N SER A 55 6.61 14.26 -11.59
CA SER A 55 7.13 15.54 -12.05
C SER A 55 7.05 16.58 -10.94
N TYR A 56 8.12 17.36 -10.78
CA TYR A 56 8.20 18.49 -9.87
C TYR A 56 9.12 19.57 -10.48
N GLY A 57 8.52 20.71 -10.88
CA GLY A 57 9.24 21.76 -11.59
C GLY A 57 9.80 21.27 -12.93
N SER A 58 11.12 21.26 -13.08
CA SER A 58 11.83 20.74 -14.27
C SER A 58 12.44 19.34 -14.06
N ALA A 59 12.19 18.73 -12.90
CA ALA A 59 12.68 17.41 -12.56
C ALA A 59 11.57 16.38 -12.75
N ASP A 60 11.92 15.25 -13.35
CA ASP A 60 11.01 14.16 -13.64
C ASP A 60 11.63 12.83 -13.21
N GLY A 61 10.80 11.82 -13.05
CA GLY A 61 11.23 10.48 -12.70
C GLY A 61 10.25 9.43 -13.19
N PHE A 62 10.78 8.32 -13.68
CA PHE A 62 9.98 7.16 -14.06
C PHE A 62 10.55 5.92 -13.41
N ALA A 63 9.70 5.08 -12.84
CA ALA A 63 10.12 3.84 -12.21
C ALA A 63 9.25 2.67 -12.65
N LYS A 64 9.87 1.50 -12.71
CA LYS A 64 9.21 0.21 -12.90
C LYS A 64 9.70 -0.76 -11.85
N GLY A 65 8.84 -1.69 -11.47
CA GLY A 65 9.23 -2.73 -10.51
C GLY A 65 8.08 -3.63 -10.14
N THR A 66 8.14 -4.14 -8.91
CA THR A 66 7.09 -4.99 -8.35
C THR A 66 6.44 -4.33 -7.14
N TRP A 67 5.23 -4.75 -6.82
CA TRP A 67 4.52 -4.32 -5.63
C TRP A 67 4.00 -5.52 -4.85
N GLN A 68 3.92 -5.38 -3.54
CA GLN A 68 3.42 -6.39 -2.62
C GLN A 68 2.61 -5.73 -1.51
N VAL A 69 1.71 -6.50 -0.90
CA VAL A 69 0.90 -6.04 0.24
C VAL A 69 1.20 -6.91 1.44
N GLU A 70 1.53 -6.27 2.54
CA GLU A 70 1.71 -6.90 3.85
C GLU A 70 1.17 -5.96 4.92
N ASN A 71 0.39 -6.47 5.88
CA ASN A 71 -0.13 -5.69 7.03
C ASN A 71 -0.75 -4.32 6.64
N GLU A 72 -1.69 -4.31 5.69
CA GLU A 72 -2.38 -3.09 5.21
C GLU A 72 -1.45 -2.03 4.59
N THR A 73 -0.24 -2.43 4.23
CA THR A 73 0.76 -1.58 3.58
C THR A 73 1.09 -2.15 2.22
N LEU A 74 1.04 -1.30 1.19
CA LEU A 74 1.52 -1.62 -0.14
C LEU A 74 2.95 -1.10 -0.29
N THR A 75 3.89 -1.98 -0.58
CA THR A 75 5.30 -1.62 -0.80
C THR A 75 5.65 -1.74 -2.28
N LEU A 76 6.24 -0.68 -2.84
CA LEU A 76 6.84 -0.69 -4.18
C LEU A 76 8.33 -1.01 -4.08
N LYS A 77 8.78 -1.97 -4.88
CA LYS A 77 10.20 -2.28 -5.06
C LYS A 77 10.60 -1.93 -6.47
N SER A 78 11.16 -0.73 -6.64
CA SER A 78 11.69 -0.27 -7.93
C SER A 78 12.88 -1.12 -8.35
N ALA A 79 12.91 -1.49 -9.63
CA ALA A 79 14.09 -2.01 -10.31
C ALA A 79 14.84 -0.89 -11.06
N THR A 80 14.28 0.32 -11.10
CA THR A 80 14.87 1.49 -11.74
C THR A 80 15.80 2.21 -10.78
N LYS A 81 17.06 2.39 -11.18
CA LYS A 81 18.06 3.16 -10.45
C LYS A 81 18.05 4.60 -10.94
N ALA A 82 18.00 5.56 -10.01
CA ALA A 82 18.11 6.97 -10.34
C ALA A 82 19.42 7.26 -11.10
N ALA A 83 19.30 7.93 -12.25
CA ALA A 83 20.43 8.26 -13.11
C ALA A 83 21.21 9.48 -12.63
N SER A 84 20.59 10.36 -11.85
CA SER A 84 21.20 11.60 -11.34
C SER A 84 20.44 12.16 -10.14
N ASN A 85 20.92 13.26 -9.55
CA ASN A 85 20.25 13.93 -8.43
C ASN A 85 18.94 14.63 -8.83
N SER A 86 18.74 14.94 -10.11
CA SER A 86 17.49 15.52 -10.63
C SER A 86 16.52 14.46 -11.16
N ASP A 87 16.91 13.18 -11.13
CA ASP A 87 16.04 12.07 -11.50
C ASP A 87 15.22 11.65 -10.27
N LEU A 88 13.91 11.87 -10.35
CA LEU A 88 12.99 11.62 -9.25
C LEU A 88 12.52 10.16 -9.17
N SER A 89 13.02 9.25 -10.04
CA SER A 89 12.66 7.83 -10.01
C SER A 89 12.97 7.16 -8.67
N GLY A 90 13.96 7.68 -7.94
CA GLY A 90 14.31 7.23 -6.60
C GLY A 90 13.18 7.39 -5.56
N LEU A 91 12.19 8.26 -5.80
CA LEU A 91 11.02 8.41 -4.92
C LEU A 91 10.16 7.14 -4.83
N PHE A 92 10.27 6.25 -5.82
CA PHE A 92 9.51 4.99 -5.86
C PHE A 92 10.32 3.79 -5.34
N GLN A 93 11.56 4.01 -4.87
CA GLN A 93 12.39 2.95 -4.29
C GLN A 93 11.91 2.64 -2.87
N ASP A 94 11.48 1.40 -2.64
CA ASP A 94 10.99 0.92 -1.34
C ASP A 94 9.87 1.81 -0.76
N LEU A 95 9.06 2.41 -1.65
CA LEU A 95 7.98 3.32 -1.25
C LEU A 95 6.85 2.52 -0.59
N GLU A 96 6.51 2.92 0.62
CA GLU A 96 5.39 2.35 1.38
C GLU A 96 4.16 3.25 1.29
N LEU A 97 3.02 2.65 0.98
CA LEU A 97 1.72 3.30 0.91
C LEU A 97 0.77 2.62 1.89
N ALA A 98 0.21 3.38 2.83
CA ALA A 98 -0.83 2.86 3.70
C ALA A 98 -2.12 2.68 2.89
N ILE A 99 -2.75 1.51 3.01
CA ILE A 99 -4.00 1.21 2.33
C ILE A 99 -5.15 1.76 3.17
N GLU A 100 -5.66 2.93 2.76
CA GLU A 100 -6.80 3.60 3.37
C GLU A 100 -8.01 3.59 2.41
N PRO A 101 -9.25 3.78 2.91
CA PRO A 101 -10.43 3.86 2.05
C PRO A 101 -10.29 4.95 0.97
N ASN A 102 -10.30 4.53 -0.30
CA ASN A 102 -10.11 5.38 -1.49
C ASN A 102 -8.76 6.10 -1.56
N CYS A 103 -7.75 5.64 -0.82
CA CYS A 103 -6.47 6.30 -0.74
C CYS A 103 -5.33 5.31 -0.52
N LEU A 104 -4.37 5.28 -1.45
CA LEU A 104 -3.04 4.76 -1.16
C LEU A 104 -2.22 5.94 -0.63
N ALA A 105 -2.17 6.04 0.70
CA ALA A 105 -1.64 7.21 1.38
C ALA A 105 -0.11 7.15 1.46
N VAL A 106 0.54 8.22 1.03
CA VAL A 106 1.98 8.44 1.22
C VAL A 106 2.18 9.48 2.32
N ASP A 107 3.09 9.22 3.24
CA ASP A 107 3.47 10.16 4.30
C ASP A 107 4.82 10.79 3.95
N PHE A 108 4.86 12.11 3.81
CA PHE A 108 6.08 12.87 3.55
C PHE A 108 6.75 13.40 4.83
N GLY A 109 6.26 13.02 6.01
CA GLY A 109 6.72 13.48 7.32
C GLY A 109 6.21 14.87 7.73
N ASN A 110 5.82 15.70 6.76
CA ASN A 110 5.22 17.02 6.96
C ASN A 110 3.77 17.10 6.47
N GLY A 111 3.20 15.98 6.02
CA GLY A 111 1.86 15.90 5.46
C GLY A 111 1.65 14.58 4.72
N LYS A 112 0.38 14.26 4.47
CA LYS A 112 0.00 13.09 3.67
C LYS A 112 -0.47 13.52 2.29
N ALA A 113 -0.09 12.76 1.28
CA ALA A 113 -0.74 12.79 -0.02
C ALA A 113 -1.36 11.43 -0.33
N CYS A 114 -2.13 11.39 -1.39
CA CYS A 114 -3.05 10.30 -1.65
C CYS A 114 -3.05 9.92 -3.12
N PHE A 115 -2.60 8.70 -3.42
CA PHE A 115 -2.83 8.10 -4.72
C PHE A 115 -4.28 7.58 -4.77
N ARG A 116 -5.09 8.17 -5.66
CA ARG A 116 -6.50 7.82 -5.83
C ARG A 116 -6.74 7.23 -7.20
N ARG A 117 -7.50 6.14 -7.24
CA ARG A 117 -7.94 5.52 -8.49
C ARG A 117 -8.98 6.42 -9.18
N LYS A 118 -8.87 6.60 -10.48
CA LYS A 118 -9.92 7.20 -11.31
C LYS A 118 -10.94 6.17 -11.77
#